data_AF-A0A1I0JMS0-F1
#
_entry.id   AF-A0A1I0JMS0-F1
#
_cell.length_a   1.000
_cell.length_b   1.000
_cell.length_c   1.000
_cell.angle_alpha   90.00
_cell.angle_beta   90.00
_cell.angle_gamma   90.00
#
_symmetry.space_group_name_H-M   'P 1'
#
loop_
_entity.id
_entity.type
_entity.pdbx_description
1 polymer ?
#
loop_
_entity_poly.entity_id
_entity_poly.type
_entity_poly.pdbx_seq_one_letter_code
_entity_poly.pdbx_strand_id
1 'polypeptide(L)' 'MMIKAKDLQPGQVIRVEYGDYGNWQKFCVEAIKRTESKLVTYVHSCDCNPIKTDFSFRLDEEVEVIADENAEF' A
#
# COMPACT_ATOMS: atom_id res chain seq x y z
N MET A 1 1.84 -6.88 8.96
CA MET A 1 2.84 -6.12 9.76
C MET A 1 2.50 -4.64 9.66
N MET A 2 2.43 -3.93 10.79
CA MET A 2 2.33 -2.46 10.76
C MET A 2 3.72 -1.87 10.58
N ILE A 3 3.88 -0.96 9.61
CA ILE A 3 5.10 -0.18 9.43
C ILE A 3 4.76 1.30 9.31
N LYS A 4 5.75 2.18 9.48
CA LYS A 4 5.55 3.58 9.14
C LYS A 4 5.54 3.74 7.62
N ALA A 5 4.70 4.62 7.09
CA ALA A 5 4.59 4.86 5.65
C ALA A 5 5.95 5.20 5.03
N LYS A 6 6.81 5.95 5.73
CA LYS A 6 8.18 6.27 5.29
C LYS A 6 9.08 5.04 5.04
N ASP A 7 8.74 3.89 5.61
CA ASP A 7 9.50 2.65 5.51
C ASP A 7 8.93 1.71 4.43
N LEU A 8 7.82 2.11 3.78
CA LEU A 8 7.19 1.39 2.68
C LEU A 8 8.09 1.35 1.44
N GLN A 9 8.04 0.21 0.73
CA GLN A 9 8.86 -0.11 -0.43
C GLN A 9 8.00 -0.63 -1.59
N PRO A 10 8.41 -0.37 -2.85
CA PRO A 10 7.79 -1.02 -4.01
C PRO A 10 7.84 -2.55 -3.91
N GLY A 11 6.81 -3.22 -4.42
CA GLY A 11 6.65 -4.67 -4.34
C GLY A 11 5.93 -5.16 -3.09
N GLN A 12 5.70 -4.31 -2.09
CA GLN A 12 4.91 -4.68 -0.91
C GLN A 12 3.41 -4.64 -1.23
N VAL A 13 2.66 -5.51 -0.55
CA VAL A 13 1.19 -5.47 -0.55
C VAL A 13 0.73 -4.72 0.69
N ILE A 14 -0.07 -3.68 0.49
CA ILE A 14 -0.69 -2.91 1.58
C ILE A 14 -2.18 -3.22 1.66
N ARG A 15 -2.74 -3.10 2.87
CA ARG A 15 -4.17 -3.16 3.11
C ARG A 15 -4.67 -1.79 3.51
N VAL A 16 -5.62 -1.26 2.75
CA VAL A 16 -6.19 0.08 2.95
C VAL A 16 -7.69 0.06 2.73
N GLU A 17 -8.38 0.98 3.37
CA GLU A 17 -9.80 1.20 3.16
C GLU A 17 -10.02 1.95 1.84
N TYR A 18 -10.85 1.41 0.95
CA TYR A 18 -11.09 2.00 -0.37
C TYR A 18 -12.57 1.88 -0.78
N GLY A 19 -13.20 3.02 -1.07
CA GLY A 19 -14.62 3.11 -1.40
C GLY A 19 -15.46 3.28 -0.14
N ASP A 20 -16.32 2.29 0.15
CA ASP A 20 -17.21 2.33 1.30
C ASP A 20 -16.48 2.13 2.64
N TYR A 21 -17.04 2.69 3.70
CA TYR A 21 -16.52 2.49 5.05
C TYR A 21 -16.56 1.01 5.45
N GLY A 22 -15.46 0.51 6.00
CA GLY A 22 -15.20 -0.90 6.30
C GLY A 22 -14.68 -1.71 5.11
N ASN A 23 -14.58 -1.14 3.90
CA ASN A 23 -14.14 -1.87 2.72
C ASN A 23 -12.60 -1.91 2.61
N TRP A 24 -12.01 -2.88 3.30
CA TRP A 24 -10.56 -3.11 3.29
C TRP A 24 -10.13 -3.90 2.06
N GLN A 25 -9.33 -3.28 1.21
CA GLN A 25 -8.80 -3.88 -0.01
C GLN A 25 -7.28 -3.98 0.03
N LYS A 26 -6.76 -4.93 -0.74
CA LYS A 26 -5.32 -5.17 -0.89
C LYS A 26 -4.82 -4.55 -2.17
N PHE A 27 -3.73 -3.80 -2.07
CA PHE A 27 -3.08 -3.17 -3.21
C PHE A 27 -1.59 -3.45 -3.22
N CYS A 28 -1.08 -3.69 -4.42
CA CYS A 28 0.30 -3.99 -4.71
C CYS A 28 1.00 -2.67 -5.06
N VAL A 29 2.04 -2.31 -4.30
CA VAL A 29 2.76 -1.04 -4.48
C VAL A 29 3.68 -1.11 -5.69
N GLU A 30 3.37 -0.34 -6.73
CA GLU A 30 4.19 -0.26 -7.96
C GLU A 30 5.37 0.70 -7.79
N ALA A 31 5.10 1.88 -7.24
CA ALA A 31 6.07 2.95 -7.12
C ALA A 31 5.77 3.86 -5.94
N ILE A 32 6.80 4.54 -5.46
CA ILE A 32 6.70 5.47 -4.33
C ILE A 32 7.36 6.79 -4.71
N LYS A 33 6.65 7.89 -4.49
CA LYS A 33 7.19 9.25 -4.58
C LYS A 33 7.20 9.88 -3.20
N ARG A 34 8.40 10.24 -2.74
CA ARG A 34 8.60 10.92 -1.46
C ARG A 34 8.70 12.42 -1.65
N THR A 35 8.06 13.16 -0.76
CA THR A 35 8.18 14.62 -0.61
C THR A 35 8.64 14.92 0.81
N GLU A 36 8.92 16.18 1.14
CA GLU A 36 9.39 16.58 2.48
C GLU A 36 8.39 16.24 3.59
N SER A 37 7.08 16.18 3.30
CA SER A 37 6.03 15.98 4.31
C SER A 37 5.14 14.77 4.09
N LYS A 38 5.17 14.16 2.90
CA LYS A 38 4.25 13.07 2.52
C LYS A 38 4.90 12.02 1.65
N LEU A 39 4.29 10.85 1.64
CA LEU A 39 4.63 9.74 0.78
C LEU A 39 3.42 9.41 -0.10
N VAL A 40 3.62 9.43 -1.42
CA VAL A 40 2.60 9.04 -2.39
C VAL A 40 2.97 7.67 -2.93
N THR A 41 2.07 6.69 -2.82
CA THR A 41 2.24 5.35 -3.39
C THR A 41 1.32 5.17 -4.56
N TYR A 42 1.89 4.78 -5.69
CA TYR A 42 1.14 4.31 -6.85
C TYR A 42 0.95 2.81 -6.72
N VAL A 43 -0.28 2.36 -6.82
CA VAL A 43 -0.65 0.98 -6.53
C VAL A 43 -1.60 0.42 -7.57
N HIS A 44 -1.62 -0.90 -7.71
CA HIS A 44 -2.68 -1.61 -8.42
C HIS A 44 -3.37 -2.62 -7.50
N SER A 45 -4.64 -2.92 -7.78
CA SER A 45 -5.36 -4.00 -7.11
C SER A 45 -4.67 -5.34 -7.37
N CYS A 46 -4.45 -6.14 -6.33
CA CYS A 46 -3.80 -7.45 -6.50
C CYS A 46 -4.75 -8.51 -7.12
N ASP A 47 -6.05 -8.21 -7.26
CA ASP A 47 -7.07 -9.08 -7.86
C ASP A 47 -7.23 -8.88 -9.38
N CYS A 48 -8.01 -9.76 -10.03
CA CYS A 48 -8.13 -9.87 -11.49
C CYS A 48 -8.66 -8.63 -12.25
N ASN A 49 -9.18 -7.61 -11.56
CA ASN A 49 -9.64 -6.37 -12.19
C ASN A 49 -8.64 -5.25 -11.93
N PRO A 50 -7.83 -4.81 -12.91
CA PRO A 50 -6.75 -3.87 -12.68
C PRO A 50 -7.29 -2.46 -12.38
N ILE A 51 -7.43 -2.15 -11.10
CA ILE A 51 -7.59 -0.78 -10.60
C ILE A 51 -6.19 -0.22 -10.40
N LYS A 52 -5.89 0.93 -11.00
CA LYS A 52 -4.69 1.72 -10.68
C LYS A 52 -5.09 2.97 -9.96
N THR A 53 -4.46 3.23 -8.82
CA THR A 53 -4.76 4.40 -7.99
C THR A 53 -3.52 4.84 -7.21
N ASP A 54 -3.62 5.97 -6.53
CA ASP A 54 -2.58 6.47 -5.66
C ASP A 54 -3.12 6.74 -4.25
N PHE A 55 -2.28 6.48 -3.25
CA PHE A 55 -2.54 6.78 -1.85
C PHE A 55 -1.50 7.74 -1.32
N SER A 56 -1.93 8.70 -0.51
CA SER A 56 -1.06 9.69 0.11
C SER A 56 -1.06 9.51 1.63
N PHE A 57 0.12 9.26 2.19
CA PHE A 57 0.31 9.02 3.62
C PHE A 57 1.17 10.12 4.23
N ARG A 58 0.96 10.42 5.51
CA ARG A 58 1.98 11.12 6.31
C ARG A 58 3.15 10.17 6.58
N LEU A 59 4.36 10.72 6.68
CA LEU A 59 5.57 9.90 6.86
C LEU A 59 5.56 9.06 8.16
N ASP A 60 4.87 9.55 9.18
CA ASP A 60 4.70 8.91 10.49
C ASP A 60 3.47 8.00 10.59
N GLU A 61 2.62 7.96 9.57
CA GLU A 61 1.38 7.16 9.54
C GLU A 61 1.70 5.66 9.50
N GLU A 62 0.90 4.86 10.20
CA GLU A 62 1.05 3.41 10.21
C GLU A 62 0.26 2.79 9.06
N VAL A 63 0.94 1.96 8.26
CA VAL A 63 0.38 1.25 7.12
C VAL A 63 0.48 -0.25 7.38
N GLU A 64 -0.63 -0.95 7.17
CA GLU A 64 -0.67 -2.41 7.25
C GLU A 64 -0.09 -3.02 5.97
N VAL A 65 1.10 -3.62 6.08
CA VAL A 65 1.73 -4.41 5.02
C VAL A 65 1.39 -5.89 5.22
N ILE A 66 0.82 -6.51 4.21
CA ILE A 66 0.53 -7.95 4.18
C ILE A 66 1.82 -8.66 3.75
N ALA A 67 2.32 -9.56 4.59
CA ALA A 67 3.42 -10.42 4.19
C ALA A 67 2.92 -11.36 3.08
N ASP A 68 3.70 -11.51 2.02
CA ASP A 68 3.38 -12.46 0.97
C ASP A 68 3.47 -13.88 1.57
N GLU A 69 2.32 -14.53 1.75
CA GLU A 69 2.27 -15.92 2.21
C GLU A 69 2.75 -16.92 1.13
N ASN A 70 3.19 -16.46 -0.06
CA ASN A 70 3.82 -17.30 -1.09
C ASN A 70 5.35 -17.13 -1.19
N ALA A 71 6.02 -16.84 -0.09
CA ALA A 71 7.46 -17.05 0.04
C ALA A 71 7.77 -18.45 0.63
N GLU A 72 7.14 -19.50 0.10
CA GLU A 72 7.63 -20.87 0.31
C GLU A 72 8.45 -21.31 -0.91
N PHE A 73 9.73 -21.58 -0.63
CA PHE A 73 10.78 -22.05 -1.54
C PHE A 73 10.48 -23.40 -2.17
#